data_AF-A0A2N0U4V7-F1
#
_entry.id   AF-A0A2N0U4V7-F1
#
_cell.length_a   1.000
_cell.length_b   1.000
_cell.length_c   1.000
_cell.angle_alpha   90.00
_cell.angle_beta   90.00
_cell.angle_gamma   90.00
#
_symmetry.space_group_name_H-M   'P 1'
#
loop_
_entity.id
_entity.type
_entity.pdbx_description
1 polymer ?
#
loop_
_entity_poly.entity_id
_entity_poly.type
_entity_poly.pdbx_seq_one_letter_code
_entity_poly.pdbx_strand_id
1 'polypeptide(L)'
;MKTNIFTVALSFLSVAAVAQKSEIRDAGDAVEDGNYAEAKTELQTAESMLSEANEKWTERFYLYKGQAYLGSGENASLEDLETAAEAFQKAQELGNEEEAVQGFDQVRNALVQSAINDQNTEDFESASDKLYYSYQLNKQDTLYLYYAAANSLNGQDYATALEYYKDLKELGFDGSGVEYVATNVETGEEEIMSTKEQRDIMLKTGEYENPQDRKIPSKKGEIAKNIALIYIQQGEDEKAIDAIKDAKAENPDNIALLQAEADVYYRMGNKEKYNELMQEMVKKNPNDPNVYYNLGVTAAELGDNEKAIEYYKQALEIDPEMTNARMNIVVAILAKERDIIDEMNELGMSKEDNKRYEELEEERKEIYEQAVPYLEKVIESDPENVNVIRTAINIYNQLGEEEKAAELKARLE
;
A
#
# COMPACT_ATOMS: atom_id res chain seq x y z
N MET A 1 42.01 -74.03 5.59
CA MET A 1 40.92 -73.28 4.93
C MET A 1 40.92 -71.87 5.52
N LYS A 2 41.47 -70.89 4.80
CA LYS A 2 41.27 -69.46 5.09
C LYS A 2 40.17 -69.01 4.14
N THR A 3 38.96 -68.92 4.65
CA THR A 3 37.79 -68.58 3.84
C THR A 3 37.74 -67.06 3.67
N ASN A 4 37.61 -66.65 2.42
CA ASN A 4 37.60 -65.27 1.93
C ASN A 4 36.45 -64.45 2.55
N ILE A 5 36.75 -63.64 3.56
CA ILE A 5 35.80 -62.62 4.08
C ILE A 5 35.95 -61.28 3.31
N PHE A 6 37.06 -61.07 2.60
CA PHE A 6 37.31 -59.82 1.86
C PHE A 6 36.52 -59.65 0.54
N THR A 7 35.90 -60.70 0.01
CA THR A 7 35.24 -60.64 -1.32
C THR A 7 33.77 -60.20 -1.24
N VAL A 8 33.09 -60.45 -0.10
CA VAL A 8 31.66 -60.13 0.05
C VAL A 8 31.42 -58.64 0.33
N ALA A 9 32.30 -57.99 1.10
CA ALA A 9 32.22 -56.54 1.31
C ALA A 9 32.47 -55.75 0.02
N LEU A 10 33.41 -56.22 -0.84
CA LEU A 10 33.68 -55.61 -2.13
C LEU A 10 32.50 -55.76 -3.11
N SER A 11 31.78 -56.88 -3.07
CA SER A 11 30.60 -57.08 -3.92
C SER A 11 29.42 -56.18 -3.53
N PHE A 12 29.18 -55.96 -2.23
CA PHE A 12 28.09 -55.05 -1.80
C PHE A 12 28.39 -53.59 -2.14
N LEU A 13 29.63 -53.14 -1.97
CA LEU A 13 30.07 -51.80 -2.41
C LEU A 13 29.93 -51.62 -3.93
N SER A 14 30.25 -52.66 -4.71
CA SER A 14 30.10 -52.60 -6.17
C SER A 14 28.64 -52.58 -6.64
N VAL A 15 27.72 -53.23 -5.92
CA VAL A 15 26.28 -53.24 -6.25
C VAL A 15 25.65 -51.89 -5.90
N ALA A 16 26.00 -51.31 -4.75
CA ALA A 16 25.54 -49.98 -4.34
C ALA A 16 25.97 -48.89 -5.36
N ALA A 17 27.24 -48.91 -5.79
CA ALA A 17 27.76 -47.96 -6.77
C ALA A 17 27.22 -48.16 -8.22
N VAL A 18 26.57 -49.29 -8.50
CA VAL A 18 25.93 -49.58 -9.80
C VAL A 18 24.45 -49.22 -9.78
N ALA A 19 23.76 -49.51 -8.67
CA ALA A 19 22.37 -49.10 -8.44
C ALA A 19 22.24 -47.58 -8.62
N GLN A 20 23.00 -46.80 -7.84
CA GLN A 20 22.97 -45.34 -7.87
C GLN A 20 23.07 -44.72 -9.27
N LYS A 21 23.92 -45.31 -10.13
CA LYS A 21 24.11 -44.81 -11.50
C LYS A 21 22.93 -45.12 -12.40
N SER A 22 22.21 -46.21 -12.12
CA SER A 22 20.94 -46.52 -12.77
C SER A 22 19.92 -45.48 -12.37
N GLU A 23 19.69 -45.26 -11.08
CA GLU A 23 18.63 -44.32 -10.66
C GLU A 23 18.89 -42.88 -11.13
N ILE A 24 20.14 -42.39 -11.11
CA ILE A 24 20.46 -41.06 -11.67
C ILE A 24 20.24 -41.01 -13.18
N ARG A 25 20.54 -42.09 -13.91
CA ARG A 25 20.33 -42.13 -15.36
C ARG A 25 18.84 -42.22 -15.68
N ASP A 26 18.12 -43.09 -14.98
CA ASP A 26 16.70 -43.33 -15.17
C ASP A 26 15.90 -42.05 -14.81
N ALA A 27 16.37 -41.27 -13.81
CA ALA A 27 15.88 -39.92 -13.56
C ALA A 27 16.11 -38.95 -14.74
N GLY A 28 17.29 -39.00 -15.36
CA GLY A 28 17.61 -38.20 -16.55
C GLY A 28 16.71 -38.55 -17.73
N ASP A 29 16.51 -39.85 -18.00
CA ASP A 29 15.60 -40.33 -19.04
C ASP A 29 14.16 -39.85 -18.76
N ALA A 30 13.70 -39.91 -17.50
CA ALA A 30 12.39 -39.41 -17.09
C ALA A 30 12.25 -37.88 -17.24
N VAL A 31 13.31 -37.09 -17.00
CA VAL A 31 13.32 -35.65 -17.27
C VAL A 31 13.19 -35.38 -18.77
N GLU A 32 13.94 -36.09 -19.62
CA GLU A 32 13.86 -35.95 -21.08
C GLU A 32 12.46 -36.28 -21.62
N ASP A 33 11.79 -37.26 -21.02
CA ASP A 33 10.41 -37.65 -21.33
C ASP A 33 9.35 -36.70 -20.73
N GLY A 34 9.75 -35.71 -19.92
CA GLY A 34 8.85 -34.79 -19.22
C GLY A 34 8.09 -35.43 -18.05
N ASN A 35 8.50 -36.62 -17.60
CA ASN A 35 7.93 -37.30 -16.44
C ASN A 35 8.61 -36.89 -15.13
N TYR A 36 8.40 -35.63 -14.75
CA TYR A 36 9.07 -35.03 -13.59
C TYR A 36 8.75 -35.72 -12.26
N ALA A 37 7.57 -36.31 -12.11
CA ALA A 37 7.20 -37.02 -10.89
C ALA A 37 8.00 -38.34 -10.71
N GLU A 38 8.21 -39.07 -11.81
CA GLU A 38 9.09 -40.25 -11.83
C GLU A 38 10.53 -39.83 -11.57
N ALA A 39 11.02 -38.79 -12.25
CA ALA A 39 12.37 -38.27 -12.03
C ALA A 39 12.62 -37.88 -10.56
N LYS A 40 11.67 -37.18 -9.91
CA LYS A 40 11.76 -36.84 -8.47
C LYS A 40 11.87 -38.10 -7.60
N THR A 41 11.13 -39.17 -7.92
CA THR A 41 11.15 -40.43 -7.17
C THR A 41 12.49 -41.15 -7.29
N GLU A 42 13.03 -41.23 -8.51
CA GLU A 42 14.34 -41.84 -8.77
C GLU A 42 15.46 -41.05 -8.09
N LEU A 43 15.40 -39.72 -8.14
CA LEU A 43 16.37 -38.84 -7.46
C LEU A 43 16.31 -38.98 -5.93
N GLN A 44 15.12 -39.05 -5.33
CA GLN A 44 15.00 -39.28 -3.88
C GLN A 44 15.67 -40.60 -3.46
N THR A 45 15.55 -41.64 -4.30
CA THR A 45 16.21 -42.92 -4.07
C THR A 45 17.73 -42.77 -4.18
N ALA A 46 18.22 -42.13 -5.25
CA ALA A 46 19.64 -41.88 -5.49
C ALA A 46 20.31 -41.00 -4.42
N GLU A 47 19.58 -40.05 -3.84
CA GLU A 47 20.07 -39.10 -2.83
C GLU A 47 20.58 -39.80 -1.57
N SER A 48 19.88 -40.86 -1.14
CA SER A 48 20.27 -41.66 0.03
C SER A 48 21.64 -42.33 -0.12
N MET A 49 22.11 -42.49 -1.36
CA MET A 49 23.35 -43.16 -1.71
C MET A 49 24.41 -42.17 -2.24
N LEU A 50 24.10 -40.85 -2.31
CA LEU A 50 24.90 -39.82 -2.99
C LEU A 50 26.36 -39.73 -2.50
N SER A 51 26.60 -40.01 -1.22
CA SER A 51 27.94 -39.95 -0.61
C SER A 51 28.97 -40.91 -1.22
N GLU A 52 28.53 -41.96 -1.93
CA GLU A 52 29.38 -42.95 -2.58
C GLU A 52 29.57 -42.69 -4.09
N ALA A 53 28.90 -41.67 -4.65
CA ALA A 53 29.02 -41.29 -6.05
C ALA A 53 30.40 -40.70 -6.36
N ASN A 54 30.85 -40.88 -7.60
CA ASN A 54 31.96 -40.09 -8.12
C ASN A 54 31.46 -38.71 -8.57
N GLU A 55 32.39 -37.76 -8.68
CA GLU A 55 32.12 -36.34 -8.99
C GLU A 55 31.21 -36.16 -10.21
N LYS A 56 31.44 -36.91 -11.30
CA LYS A 56 30.61 -36.87 -12.51
C LYS A 56 29.15 -37.24 -12.26
N TRP A 57 28.90 -38.26 -11.44
CA TRP A 57 27.52 -38.69 -11.15
C TRP A 57 26.87 -37.79 -10.10
N THR A 58 27.64 -37.24 -9.17
CA THR A 58 27.16 -36.21 -8.26
C THR A 58 26.71 -34.95 -9.02
N GLU A 59 27.51 -34.49 -9.99
CA GLU A 59 27.16 -33.38 -10.88
C GLU A 59 25.84 -33.64 -11.62
N ARG A 60 25.72 -34.78 -12.30
CA ARG A 60 24.48 -35.17 -13.02
C ARG A 60 23.26 -35.30 -12.12
N PHE A 61 23.44 -35.85 -10.92
CA PHE A 61 22.36 -35.92 -9.94
C PHE A 61 21.79 -34.54 -9.66
N TYR A 62 22.64 -33.55 -9.40
CA TYR A 62 22.20 -32.19 -9.13
C TYR A 62 21.60 -31.50 -10.36
N LEU A 63 22.14 -31.75 -11.56
CA LEU A 63 21.55 -31.24 -12.80
C LEU A 63 20.12 -31.78 -13.01
N TYR A 64 19.93 -33.10 -12.95
CA TYR A 64 18.62 -33.72 -13.12
C TYR A 64 17.66 -33.38 -11.98
N LYS A 65 18.16 -33.19 -10.76
CA LYS A 65 17.35 -32.66 -9.64
C LYS A 65 16.85 -31.26 -9.92
N GLY A 66 17.71 -30.38 -10.44
CA GLY A 66 17.31 -29.05 -10.90
C GLY A 66 16.16 -29.11 -11.91
N GLN A 67 16.34 -29.92 -12.96
CA GLN A 67 15.36 -30.04 -14.04
C GLN A 67 14.04 -30.70 -13.59
N ALA A 68 14.11 -31.76 -12.78
CA ALA A 68 12.93 -32.46 -12.28
C ALA A 68 12.07 -31.58 -11.35
N TYR A 69 12.71 -30.76 -10.53
CA TYR A 69 12.01 -29.85 -9.62
C TYR A 69 11.52 -28.57 -10.31
N LEU A 70 12.25 -28.05 -11.30
CA LEU A 70 11.75 -26.99 -12.18
C LEU A 70 10.55 -27.45 -13.01
N GLY A 71 10.57 -28.70 -13.48
CA GLY A 71 9.54 -29.26 -14.36
C GLY A 71 9.45 -28.49 -15.68
N SER A 72 8.22 -28.18 -16.12
CA SER A 72 8.00 -27.29 -17.27
C SER A 72 8.28 -25.81 -16.97
N GLY A 73 8.52 -25.45 -15.70
CA GLY A 73 8.57 -24.07 -15.23
C GLY A 73 7.18 -23.43 -15.05
N GLU A 74 6.12 -24.06 -15.54
CA GLU A 74 4.74 -23.60 -15.36
C GLU A 74 4.14 -24.19 -14.08
N ASN A 75 3.66 -23.34 -13.17
CA ASN A 75 2.99 -23.73 -11.91
C ASN A 75 3.87 -24.53 -10.92
N ALA A 76 5.20 -24.45 -11.02
CA ALA A 76 6.08 -24.99 -9.98
C ALA A 76 5.84 -24.26 -8.65
N SER A 77 5.80 -25.00 -7.53
CA SER A 77 5.69 -24.38 -6.21
C SER A 77 6.97 -23.62 -5.86
N LEU A 78 6.90 -22.70 -4.90
CA LEU A 78 8.10 -22.02 -4.41
C LEU A 78 9.14 -23.02 -3.88
N GLU A 79 8.72 -24.02 -3.09
CA GLU A 79 9.61 -25.08 -2.57
C GLU A 79 10.30 -25.88 -3.70
N ASP A 80 9.56 -26.17 -4.78
CA ASP A 80 10.12 -26.83 -5.95
C ASP A 80 11.16 -25.94 -6.65
N LEU A 81 10.87 -24.64 -6.80
CA LEU A 81 11.78 -23.67 -7.41
C LEU A 81 13.03 -23.42 -6.56
N GLU A 82 12.90 -23.41 -5.23
CA GLU A 82 14.03 -23.33 -4.29
C GLU A 82 14.94 -24.56 -4.45
N THR A 83 14.35 -25.75 -4.42
CA THR A 83 15.07 -27.01 -4.62
C THR A 83 15.79 -27.03 -5.96
N ALA A 84 15.12 -26.54 -7.02
CA ALA A 84 15.70 -26.48 -8.35
C ALA A 84 16.90 -25.52 -8.42
N ALA A 85 16.76 -24.31 -7.86
CA ALA A 85 17.83 -23.32 -7.81
C ALA A 85 19.07 -23.84 -7.08
N GLU A 86 18.89 -24.42 -5.89
CA GLU A 86 19.98 -25.01 -5.11
C GLU A 86 20.69 -26.14 -5.87
N ALA A 87 19.92 -26.98 -6.54
CA ALA A 87 20.47 -28.09 -7.31
C ALA A 87 21.27 -27.59 -8.52
N PHE A 88 20.78 -26.59 -9.27
CA PHE A 88 21.54 -26.01 -10.38
C PHE A 88 22.81 -25.29 -9.90
N GLN A 89 22.74 -24.52 -8.81
CA GLN A 89 23.93 -23.92 -8.21
C GLN A 89 24.96 -24.99 -7.82
N LYS A 90 24.49 -26.12 -7.27
CA LYS A 90 25.38 -27.22 -6.89
C LYS A 90 26.01 -27.92 -8.10
N ALA A 91 25.26 -28.12 -9.17
CA ALA A 91 25.78 -28.65 -10.43
C ALA A 91 26.84 -27.72 -11.04
N GLN A 92 26.61 -26.41 -10.98
CA GLN A 92 27.56 -25.39 -11.42
C GLN A 92 28.87 -25.43 -10.61
N GLU A 93 28.79 -25.52 -9.28
CA GLU A 93 29.97 -25.68 -8.40
C GLU A 93 30.80 -26.93 -8.72
N LEU A 94 30.16 -27.98 -9.24
CA LEU A 94 30.79 -29.25 -9.62
C LEU A 94 31.34 -29.25 -11.05
N GLY A 95 31.24 -28.13 -11.76
CA GLY A 95 31.87 -27.92 -13.07
C GLY A 95 30.93 -28.02 -14.28
N ASN A 96 29.63 -28.19 -14.09
CA ASN A 96 28.66 -28.09 -15.19
C ASN A 96 28.25 -26.63 -15.40
N GLU A 97 29.07 -25.88 -16.16
CA GLU A 97 28.86 -24.44 -16.31
C GLU A 97 27.75 -24.06 -17.31
N GLU A 98 27.45 -24.90 -18.31
CA GLU A 98 26.53 -24.52 -19.39
C GLU A 98 25.08 -24.88 -19.07
N GLU A 99 24.79 -26.16 -18.83
CA GLU A 99 23.41 -26.64 -18.61
C GLU A 99 22.88 -26.16 -17.27
N ALA A 100 23.73 -26.11 -16.24
CA ALA A 100 23.31 -25.64 -14.92
C ALA A 100 23.01 -24.13 -14.90
N VAL A 101 23.78 -23.31 -15.62
CA VAL A 101 23.51 -21.88 -15.74
C VAL A 101 22.20 -21.64 -16.51
N GLN A 102 21.98 -22.36 -17.61
CA GLN A 102 20.72 -22.29 -18.35
C GLN A 102 19.53 -22.70 -17.47
N GLY A 103 19.64 -23.80 -16.73
CA GLY A 103 18.60 -24.25 -15.80
C GLY A 103 18.35 -23.24 -14.67
N PHE A 104 19.40 -22.65 -14.11
CA PHE A 104 19.27 -21.60 -13.10
C PHE A 104 18.55 -20.35 -13.63
N ASP A 105 18.86 -19.92 -14.86
CA ASP A 105 18.14 -18.81 -15.51
C ASP A 105 16.67 -19.16 -15.78
N GLN A 106 16.36 -20.41 -16.12
CA GLN A 106 14.98 -20.87 -16.24
C GLN A 106 14.23 -20.83 -14.90
N VAL A 107 14.87 -21.19 -13.78
CA VAL A 107 14.27 -21.05 -12.45
C VAL A 107 13.95 -19.59 -12.14
N ARG A 108 14.88 -18.66 -12.42
CA ARG A 108 14.65 -17.22 -12.22
C ARG A 108 13.46 -16.72 -13.04
N ASN A 109 13.35 -17.15 -14.30
CA ASN A 109 12.21 -16.81 -15.14
C ASN A 109 10.90 -17.39 -14.60
N ALA A 110 10.90 -18.65 -14.16
CA ALA A 110 9.73 -19.31 -13.59
C ALA A 110 9.24 -18.63 -12.31
N LEU A 111 10.14 -18.21 -11.41
CA LEU A 111 9.81 -17.44 -10.20
C LEU A 111 9.05 -16.15 -10.55
N VAL A 112 9.56 -15.39 -11.53
CA VAL A 112 8.95 -14.11 -11.93
C VAL A 112 7.59 -14.33 -12.60
N GLN A 113 7.48 -15.30 -13.52
CA GLN A 113 6.21 -15.59 -14.19
C GLN A 113 5.17 -16.13 -13.20
N SER A 114 5.57 -17.01 -12.28
CA SER A 114 4.69 -17.49 -11.24
C SER A 114 4.21 -16.35 -10.34
N ALA A 115 5.10 -15.46 -9.89
CA ALA A 115 4.72 -14.32 -9.06
C ALA A 115 3.74 -13.37 -9.78
N ILE A 116 3.90 -13.16 -11.09
CA ILE A 116 2.96 -12.38 -11.91
C ILE A 116 1.59 -13.08 -11.96
N ASN A 117 1.57 -14.40 -12.13
CA ASN A 117 0.32 -15.16 -12.12
C ASN A 117 -0.38 -15.07 -10.76
N ASP A 118 0.36 -15.22 -9.66
CA ASP A 118 -0.19 -15.11 -8.31
C ASP A 118 -0.78 -13.72 -8.07
N GLN A 119 -0.07 -12.66 -8.49
CA GLN A 119 -0.55 -11.28 -8.44
C GLN A 119 -1.84 -11.10 -9.24
N ASN A 120 -1.94 -11.68 -10.45
CA ASN A 120 -3.16 -11.62 -11.28
C ASN A 120 -4.34 -12.34 -10.64
N THR A 121 -4.07 -13.33 -9.78
CA THR A 121 -5.06 -14.05 -8.99
C THR A 121 -5.26 -13.48 -7.58
N GLU A 122 -4.67 -12.32 -7.29
CA GLU A 122 -4.70 -11.64 -5.98
C GLU A 122 -4.07 -12.44 -4.82
N ASP A 123 -3.25 -13.45 -5.13
CA ASP A 123 -2.42 -14.17 -4.16
C ASP A 123 -1.11 -13.38 -3.92
N PHE A 124 -1.25 -12.25 -3.22
CA PHE A 124 -0.15 -11.32 -2.99
C PHE A 124 0.93 -11.87 -2.05
N GLU A 125 0.57 -12.77 -1.12
CA GLU A 125 1.52 -13.41 -0.22
C GLU A 125 2.47 -14.31 -1.04
N SER A 126 1.92 -15.19 -1.89
CA SER A 126 2.74 -16.07 -2.71
C SER A 126 3.58 -15.31 -3.75
N ALA A 127 3.03 -14.24 -4.33
CA ALA A 127 3.78 -13.35 -5.21
C ALA A 127 4.98 -12.70 -4.49
N SER A 128 4.75 -12.20 -3.27
CA SER A 128 5.77 -11.58 -2.43
C SER A 128 6.92 -12.55 -2.15
N ASP A 129 6.63 -13.78 -1.72
CA ASP A 129 7.65 -14.77 -1.35
C ASP A 129 8.52 -15.15 -2.55
N LYS A 130 7.91 -15.38 -3.72
CA LYS A 130 8.64 -15.72 -4.95
C LYS A 130 9.52 -14.57 -5.44
N LEU A 131 9.05 -13.33 -5.36
CA LEU A 131 9.84 -12.15 -5.72
C LEU A 131 10.99 -11.93 -4.72
N TYR A 132 10.74 -12.12 -3.42
CA TYR A 132 11.79 -12.03 -2.42
C TYR A 132 12.86 -13.11 -2.62
N TYR A 133 12.46 -14.34 -2.95
CA TYR A 133 13.41 -15.41 -3.28
C TYR A 133 14.24 -15.07 -4.54
N SER A 134 13.61 -14.52 -5.58
CA SER A 134 14.34 -14.00 -6.76
C SER A 134 15.41 -12.96 -6.38
N TYR A 135 15.09 -12.06 -5.43
CA TYR A 135 16.08 -11.13 -4.86
C TYR A 135 17.18 -11.86 -4.07
N GLN A 136 16.88 -12.90 -3.29
CA GLN A 136 17.91 -13.67 -2.58
C GLN A 136 18.88 -14.36 -3.54
N LEU A 137 18.39 -14.87 -4.67
CA LEU A 137 19.21 -15.49 -5.72
C LEU A 137 20.18 -14.51 -6.37
N ASN A 138 19.82 -13.24 -6.48
CA ASN A 138 20.70 -12.17 -6.94
C ASN A 138 20.46 -10.85 -6.20
N LYS A 139 21.19 -10.64 -5.11
CA LYS A 139 21.05 -9.43 -4.27
C LYS A 139 21.45 -8.11 -4.95
N GLN A 140 22.05 -8.17 -6.15
CA GLN A 140 22.30 -6.97 -6.95
C GLN A 140 21.01 -6.47 -7.63
N ASP A 141 20.04 -7.36 -7.83
CA ASP A 141 18.76 -7.04 -8.45
C ASP A 141 17.72 -6.65 -7.39
N THR A 142 17.91 -5.45 -6.82
CA THR A 142 17.06 -4.92 -5.76
C THR A 142 15.63 -4.60 -6.21
N LEU A 143 15.36 -4.65 -7.52
CA LEU A 143 14.02 -4.41 -8.07
C LEU A 143 13.01 -5.46 -7.58
N TYR A 144 13.43 -6.71 -7.46
CA TYR A 144 12.56 -7.76 -6.94
C TYR A 144 12.23 -7.60 -5.45
N LEU A 145 13.15 -7.05 -4.65
CA LEU A 145 12.85 -6.69 -3.26
C LEU A 145 11.77 -5.59 -3.18
N TYR A 146 11.81 -4.61 -4.09
CA TYR A 146 10.76 -3.59 -4.19
C TYR A 146 9.40 -4.19 -4.57
N TYR A 147 9.35 -5.10 -5.55
CA TYR A 147 8.09 -5.75 -5.91
C TYR A 147 7.59 -6.72 -4.84
N ALA A 148 8.48 -7.38 -4.10
CA ALA A 148 8.11 -8.17 -2.93
C ALA A 148 7.45 -7.26 -1.87
N ALA A 149 8.07 -6.13 -1.50
CA ALA A 149 7.52 -5.17 -0.55
C ALA A 149 6.14 -4.64 -0.95
N ALA A 150 5.94 -4.36 -2.25
CA ALA A 150 4.66 -3.93 -2.78
C ALA A 150 3.58 -5.01 -2.69
N ASN A 151 3.92 -6.27 -2.98
CA ASN A 151 2.99 -7.39 -2.85
C ASN A 151 2.67 -7.68 -1.38
N SER A 152 3.65 -7.68 -0.47
CA SER A 152 3.36 -7.81 0.98
C SER A 152 2.41 -6.71 1.46
N LEU A 153 2.58 -5.47 0.99
CA LEU A 153 1.68 -4.36 1.30
C LEU A 153 0.26 -4.58 0.76
N ASN A 154 0.12 -5.04 -0.49
CA ASN A 154 -1.19 -5.35 -1.09
C ASN A 154 -1.90 -6.50 -0.37
N GLY A 155 -1.14 -7.50 0.08
CA GLY A 155 -1.61 -8.59 0.94
C GLY A 155 -1.87 -8.18 2.40
N GLN A 156 -1.68 -6.90 2.75
CA GLN A 156 -1.82 -6.37 4.11
C GLN A 156 -0.84 -6.96 5.15
N ASP A 157 0.22 -7.64 4.70
CA ASP A 157 1.34 -8.01 5.54
C ASP A 157 2.27 -6.80 5.74
N TYR A 158 1.81 -5.92 6.63
CA TYR A 158 2.51 -4.68 6.97
C TYR A 158 3.87 -4.91 7.64
N ALA A 159 4.06 -6.04 8.32
CA ALA A 159 5.33 -6.32 8.99
C ALA A 159 6.42 -6.62 7.97
N THR A 160 6.16 -7.55 7.05
CA THR A 160 7.09 -7.94 5.98
C THR A 160 7.29 -6.78 5.00
N ALA A 161 6.23 -6.08 4.61
CA ALA A 161 6.34 -4.91 3.74
C ALA A 161 7.27 -3.84 4.34
N LEU A 162 7.12 -3.55 5.64
CA LEU A 162 7.93 -2.56 6.33
C LEU A 162 9.41 -2.96 6.41
N GLU A 163 9.68 -4.23 6.66
CA GLU A 163 11.04 -4.77 6.64
C GLU A 163 11.68 -4.56 5.27
N TYR A 164 11.03 -5.02 4.19
CA TYR A 164 11.56 -4.89 2.84
C TYR A 164 11.74 -3.43 2.39
N TYR A 165 10.81 -2.53 2.73
CA TYR A 165 10.98 -1.11 2.42
C TYR A 165 12.14 -0.45 3.19
N LYS A 166 12.41 -0.87 4.42
CA LYS A 166 13.58 -0.39 5.18
C LYS A 166 14.88 -0.91 4.58
N ASP A 167 14.92 -2.18 4.19
CA ASP A 167 16.07 -2.77 3.51
C ASP A 167 16.38 -2.02 2.21
N LEU A 168 15.36 -1.73 1.40
CA LEU A 168 15.52 -0.92 0.18
C LEU A 168 16.10 0.47 0.47
N LYS A 169 15.64 1.10 1.55
CA LYS A 169 16.15 2.41 1.99
C LYS A 169 17.62 2.32 2.43
N GLU A 170 17.99 1.27 3.18
CA GLU A 170 19.37 1.03 3.62
C GLU A 170 20.31 0.74 2.44
N LEU A 171 19.82 -0.03 1.46
CA LEU A 171 20.53 -0.30 0.21
C LEU A 171 20.65 0.94 -0.70
N GLY A 172 19.95 2.04 -0.37
CA GLY A 172 19.94 3.25 -1.18
C GLY A 172 19.21 3.08 -2.52
N PHE A 173 18.35 2.06 -2.64
CA PHE A 173 17.59 1.80 -3.85
C PHE A 173 16.69 3.00 -4.19
N ASP A 174 16.78 3.46 -5.42
CA ASP A 174 15.95 4.55 -5.92
C ASP A 174 15.11 4.17 -7.13
N GLY A 175 15.34 3.00 -7.74
CA GLY A 175 14.62 2.51 -8.91
C GLY A 175 14.60 3.46 -10.11
N SER A 176 15.43 4.51 -10.10
CA SER A 176 15.50 5.49 -11.17
C SER A 176 16.35 4.96 -12.32
N GLY A 177 16.05 5.42 -13.52
CA GLY A 177 16.68 4.90 -14.72
C GLY A 177 16.32 5.69 -15.95
N VAL A 178 16.77 5.20 -17.10
CA VAL A 178 16.44 5.75 -18.41
C VAL A 178 16.07 4.60 -19.32
N GLU A 179 14.86 4.61 -19.86
CA GLU A 179 14.48 3.74 -20.96
C GLU A 179 14.96 4.38 -22.27
N TYR A 180 15.69 3.63 -23.08
CA TYR A 180 16.15 4.06 -24.40
C TYR A 180 15.17 3.57 -25.45
N VAL A 181 14.27 4.44 -25.88
CA VAL A 181 13.17 4.07 -26.79
C VAL A 181 13.48 4.47 -28.22
N ALA A 182 13.10 3.65 -29.20
CA ALA A 182 13.04 4.04 -30.61
C ALA A 182 11.79 3.44 -31.27
N THR A 183 11.29 4.08 -32.32
CA THR A 183 10.12 3.61 -33.07
C THR A 183 10.56 2.73 -34.23
N ASN A 184 10.03 1.53 -34.33
CA ASN A 184 10.22 0.65 -35.48
C ASN A 184 9.49 1.23 -36.71
N VAL A 185 10.20 1.42 -37.82
CA VAL A 185 9.69 2.07 -39.04
C VAL A 185 8.63 1.21 -39.74
N GLU A 186 8.74 -0.12 -39.66
CA GLU A 186 7.82 -1.03 -40.31
C GLU A 186 6.49 -1.14 -39.54
N THR A 187 6.55 -1.29 -38.23
CA THR A 187 5.36 -1.50 -37.39
C THR A 187 4.77 -0.20 -36.85
N GLY A 188 5.57 0.86 -36.75
CA GLY A 188 5.21 2.12 -36.09
C GLY A 188 5.19 2.03 -34.56
N GLU A 189 5.64 0.92 -33.97
CA GLU A 189 5.60 0.69 -32.51
C GLU A 189 6.87 1.21 -31.83
N GLU A 190 6.73 1.71 -30.60
CA GLU A 190 7.87 2.06 -29.75
C GLU A 190 8.47 0.80 -29.12
N GLU A 191 9.78 0.64 -29.24
CA GLU A 191 10.55 -0.46 -28.65
C GLU A 191 11.59 0.07 -27.67
N ILE A 192 11.72 -0.60 -26.53
CA ILE A 192 12.69 -0.27 -25.48
C ILE A 192 13.97 -1.06 -25.71
N MET A 193 15.10 -0.34 -25.77
CA MET A 193 16.43 -0.89 -25.95
C MET A 193 17.15 -0.96 -24.61
N SER A 194 17.96 -2.01 -24.41
CA SER A 194 18.65 -2.25 -23.14
C SER A 194 19.72 -1.20 -22.83
N THR A 195 20.30 -0.58 -23.86
CA THR A 195 21.32 0.47 -23.72
C THR A 195 21.15 1.57 -24.77
N LYS A 196 21.72 2.74 -24.48
CA LYS A 196 21.79 3.85 -25.43
C LYS A 196 22.54 3.44 -26.69
N GLU A 197 23.65 2.73 -26.52
CA GLU A 197 24.49 2.25 -27.60
C GLU A 197 23.73 1.30 -28.52
N GLN A 198 22.95 0.37 -27.95
CA GLN A 198 22.10 -0.53 -28.72
C GLN A 198 21.08 0.25 -29.55
N ARG A 199 20.34 1.19 -28.93
CA ARG A 199 19.40 2.04 -29.67
C ARG A 199 20.09 2.79 -30.80
N ASP A 200 21.22 3.43 -30.51
CA ASP A 200 21.96 4.23 -31.49
C ASP A 200 22.56 3.38 -32.62
N ILE A 201 22.81 2.08 -32.40
CA ILE A 201 23.14 1.11 -33.46
C ILE A 201 21.90 0.77 -34.29
N MET A 202 20.76 0.48 -33.65
CA MET A 202 19.51 0.17 -34.35
C MET A 202 19.04 1.33 -35.25
N LEU A 203 19.20 2.57 -34.81
CA LEU A 203 18.93 3.74 -35.66
C LEU A 203 19.77 3.77 -36.95
N LYS A 204 20.97 3.19 -36.94
CA LYS A 204 21.84 3.15 -38.13
C LYS A 204 21.43 2.09 -39.15
N THR A 205 20.61 1.10 -38.77
CA THR A 205 20.07 0.13 -39.73
C THR A 205 19.03 0.77 -40.64
N GLY A 206 18.41 1.88 -40.19
CA GLY A 206 17.30 2.53 -40.88
C GLY A 206 15.94 1.87 -40.59
N GLU A 207 15.92 0.81 -39.79
CA GLU A 207 14.69 0.11 -39.36
C GLU A 207 14.04 0.81 -38.16
N TYR A 208 14.75 1.73 -37.50
CA TYR A 208 14.27 2.48 -36.34
C TYR A 208 14.47 3.98 -36.50
N GLU A 209 13.53 4.76 -35.96
CA GLU A 209 13.54 6.22 -35.93
C GLU A 209 13.07 6.79 -34.57
N ASN A 210 12.99 8.12 -34.46
CA ASN A 210 12.43 8.84 -33.29
C ASN A 210 13.00 8.41 -31.91
N PRO A 211 14.32 8.52 -31.68
CA PRO A 211 14.89 8.12 -30.40
C PRO A 211 14.42 9.00 -29.24
N GLN A 212 14.09 8.37 -28.11
CA GLN A 212 13.75 9.03 -26.86
C GLN A 212 14.56 8.46 -25.69
N ASP A 213 14.95 9.36 -24.78
CA ASP A 213 15.48 9.01 -23.45
C ASP A 213 14.34 9.25 -22.44
N ARG A 214 13.62 8.20 -22.05
CA ARG A 214 12.51 8.32 -21.09
C ARG A 214 13.02 8.10 -19.68
N LYS A 215 12.99 9.15 -18.86
CA LYS A 215 13.42 9.08 -17.46
C LYS A 215 12.40 8.30 -16.63
N ILE A 216 12.89 7.32 -15.88
CA ILE A 216 12.13 6.62 -14.85
C ILE A 216 12.30 7.42 -13.55
N PRO A 217 11.21 7.95 -12.95
CA PRO A 217 11.29 8.69 -11.71
C PRO A 217 11.82 7.84 -10.55
N SER A 218 12.44 8.50 -9.57
CA SER A 218 12.87 7.85 -8.34
C SER A 218 11.68 7.32 -7.55
N LYS A 219 11.83 6.10 -7.03
CA LYS A 219 10.93 5.42 -6.10
C LYS A 219 11.19 5.77 -4.64
N LYS A 220 12.23 6.54 -4.30
CA LYS A 220 12.53 6.91 -2.89
C LYS A 220 11.35 7.56 -2.18
N GLY A 221 10.71 8.51 -2.85
CA GLY A 221 9.54 9.18 -2.31
C GLY A 221 8.33 8.26 -2.14
N GLU A 222 8.19 7.25 -3.01
CA GLU A 222 7.15 6.22 -2.89
C GLU A 222 7.44 5.28 -1.71
N ILE A 223 8.68 4.82 -1.58
CA ILE A 223 9.14 3.96 -0.47
C ILE A 223 8.93 4.66 0.87
N ALA A 224 9.39 5.91 0.99
CA ALA A 224 9.22 6.69 2.22
C ALA A 224 7.74 6.92 2.55
N LYS A 225 6.90 7.20 1.54
CA LYS A 225 5.45 7.28 1.71
C LYS A 225 4.84 5.96 2.20
N ASN A 226 5.22 4.83 1.60
CA ASN A 226 4.67 3.52 1.98
C ASN A 226 5.08 3.14 3.42
N ILE A 227 6.32 3.42 3.84
CA ILE A 227 6.76 3.26 5.24
C ILE A 227 5.87 4.09 6.18
N ALA A 228 5.62 5.36 5.85
CA ALA A 228 4.75 6.22 6.65
C ALA A 228 3.31 5.68 6.76
N LEU A 229 2.72 5.27 5.64
CA LEU A 229 1.37 4.71 5.61
C LEU A 229 1.26 3.40 6.40
N ILE A 230 2.29 2.55 6.35
CA ILE A 230 2.33 1.32 7.15
C ILE A 230 2.32 1.65 8.64
N TYR A 231 3.13 2.61 9.09
CA TYR A 231 3.13 3.02 10.50
C TYR A 231 1.80 3.62 10.94
N ILE A 232 1.14 4.41 10.08
CA ILE A 232 -0.22 4.92 10.32
C ILE A 232 -1.20 3.75 10.52
N GLN A 233 -1.15 2.75 9.64
CA GLN A 233 -2.04 1.60 9.68
C GLN A 233 -1.83 0.70 10.90
N GLN A 234 -0.59 0.64 11.41
CA GLN A 234 -0.24 -0.05 12.65
C GLN A 234 -0.55 0.76 13.91
N GLY A 235 -0.96 2.03 13.78
CA GLY A 235 -1.18 2.94 14.91
C GLY A 235 0.11 3.38 15.61
N GLU A 236 1.26 3.22 14.97
CA GLU A 236 2.56 3.64 15.49
C GLU A 236 2.82 5.12 15.17
N ASP A 237 2.00 6.01 15.76
CA ASP A 237 1.92 7.43 15.41
C ASP A 237 3.28 8.18 15.44
N GLU A 238 4.12 7.95 16.45
CA GLU A 238 5.44 8.61 16.53
C GLU A 238 6.36 8.22 15.37
N LYS A 239 6.40 6.92 15.03
CA LYS A 239 7.19 6.41 13.90
C LYS A 239 6.61 6.85 12.57
N ALA A 240 5.29 7.00 12.48
CA ALA A 240 4.62 7.57 11.31
C ALA A 240 5.08 9.00 11.07
N ILE A 241 5.13 9.87 12.09
CA ILE A 241 5.62 11.25 11.94
C ILE A 241 7.06 11.29 11.42
N ASP A 242 7.96 10.47 11.98
CA ASP A 242 9.35 10.39 11.52
C ASP A 242 9.44 9.93 10.06
N ALA A 243 8.66 8.92 9.68
CA ALA A 243 8.62 8.43 8.30
C ALA A 243 8.00 9.46 7.33
N ILE A 244 6.98 10.21 7.76
CA ILE A 244 6.37 11.27 6.95
C ILE A 244 7.38 12.39 6.68
N LYS A 245 8.20 12.75 7.67
CA LYS A 245 9.27 13.75 7.47
C LYS A 245 10.23 13.33 6.37
N ASP A 246 10.63 12.06 6.35
CA ASP A 246 11.48 11.51 5.29
C ASP A 246 10.75 11.51 3.93
N ALA A 247 9.46 11.15 3.92
CA ALA A 247 8.65 11.18 2.70
C ALA A 247 8.48 12.60 2.13
N LYS A 248 8.32 13.61 2.99
CA LYS A 248 8.24 15.03 2.59
C LYS A 248 9.58 15.56 2.08
N ALA A 249 10.71 15.04 2.57
CA ALA A 249 12.02 15.42 2.05
C ALA A 249 12.20 14.97 0.58
N GLU A 250 11.68 13.80 0.23
CA GLU A 250 11.69 13.28 -1.15
C GLU A 250 10.59 13.92 -2.02
N ASN A 251 9.43 14.26 -1.42
CA ASN A 251 8.25 14.80 -2.11
C ASN A 251 7.67 16.04 -1.39
N PRO A 252 8.33 17.21 -1.44
CA PRO A 252 7.97 18.39 -0.63
C PRO A 252 6.62 19.03 -0.99
N ASP A 253 6.11 18.76 -2.19
CA ASP A 253 4.85 19.32 -2.68
C ASP A 253 3.67 18.34 -2.59
N ASN A 254 3.88 17.15 -2.03
CA ASN A 254 2.83 16.16 -1.89
C ASN A 254 1.88 16.53 -0.73
N ILE A 255 0.74 17.14 -1.06
CA ILE A 255 -0.30 17.54 -0.10
C ILE A 255 -0.86 16.34 0.68
N ALA A 256 -0.90 15.13 0.09
CA ALA A 256 -1.39 13.95 0.79
C ALA A 256 -0.51 13.57 1.99
N LEU A 257 0.81 13.84 1.93
CA LEU A 257 1.70 13.65 3.09
C LEU A 257 1.43 14.67 4.19
N LEU A 258 1.08 15.91 3.82
CA LEU A 258 0.72 16.95 4.77
C LEU A 258 -0.60 16.63 5.48
N GLN A 259 -1.59 16.13 4.74
CA GLN A 259 -2.85 15.61 5.29
C GLN A 259 -2.60 14.43 6.24
N ALA A 260 -1.81 13.44 5.82
CA ALA A 260 -1.48 12.29 6.66
C ALA A 260 -0.79 12.69 7.98
N GLU A 261 0.11 13.68 7.93
CA GLU A 261 0.75 14.25 9.12
C GLU A 261 -0.28 14.88 10.06
N ALA A 262 -1.20 15.67 9.50
CA ALA A 262 -2.27 16.29 10.26
C ALA A 262 -3.14 15.22 10.93
N ASP A 263 -3.59 14.21 10.18
CA ASP A 263 -4.44 13.14 10.71
C ASP A 263 -3.77 12.36 11.87
N VAL A 264 -2.46 12.14 11.79
CA VAL A 264 -1.68 11.54 12.89
C VAL A 264 -1.71 12.45 14.12
N TYR A 265 -1.41 13.74 13.98
CA TYR A 265 -1.45 14.69 15.11
C TYR A 265 -2.85 14.84 15.71
N TYR A 266 -3.90 14.74 14.89
CA TYR A 266 -5.29 14.72 15.35
C TYR A 266 -5.57 13.50 16.23
N ARG A 267 -5.18 12.29 15.80
CA ARG A 267 -5.33 11.06 16.61
C ARG A 267 -4.54 11.13 17.92
N MET A 268 -3.36 11.74 17.90
CA MET A 268 -2.55 11.98 19.09
C MET A 268 -3.15 13.05 20.03
N GLY A 269 -4.23 13.74 19.61
CA GLY A 269 -4.85 14.83 20.36
C GLY A 269 -4.08 16.15 20.32
N ASN A 270 -3.04 16.27 19.48
CA ASN A 270 -2.25 17.49 19.32
C ASN A 270 -2.94 18.44 18.31
N LYS A 271 -3.99 19.10 18.78
CA LYS A 271 -4.84 19.99 17.98
C LYS A 271 -4.09 21.24 17.52
N GLU A 272 -3.10 21.70 18.28
CA GLU A 272 -2.26 22.84 17.90
C GLU A 272 -1.47 22.53 16.63
N LYS A 273 -0.80 21.37 16.58
CA LYS A 273 0.00 20.98 15.42
C LYS A 273 -0.89 20.63 14.23
N TYR A 274 -2.03 19.97 14.47
CA TYR A 274 -3.06 19.77 13.45
C TYR A 274 -3.47 21.08 12.77
N ASN A 275 -3.81 22.10 13.57
CA ASN A 275 -4.22 23.40 13.04
C ASN A 275 -3.10 24.09 12.26
N GLU A 276 -1.84 24.00 12.71
CA GLU A 276 -0.68 24.53 11.97
C GLU A 276 -0.57 23.90 10.57
N LEU A 277 -0.69 22.57 10.47
CA LEU A 277 -0.61 21.83 9.22
C LEU A 277 -1.79 22.11 8.30
N MET A 278 -3.00 22.21 8.85
CA MET A 278 -4.20 22.61 8.10
C MET A 278 -4.07 24.03 7.53
N GLN A 279 -3.47 24.96 8.29
CA GLN A 279 -3.15 26.31 7.77
C GLN A 279 -2.09 26.29 6.67
N GLU A 280 -1.12 25.37 6.72
CA GLU A 280 -0.19 25.14 5.61
C GLU A 280 -0.92 24.58 4.37
N MET A 281 -1.86 23.65 4.57
CA MET A 281 -2.69 23.12 3.48
C MET A 281 -3.54 24.21 2.82
N VAL A 282 -4.17 25.12 3.59
CA VAL A 282 -4.89 26.28 3.04
C VAL A 282 -3.98 27.13 2.15
N LYS A 283 -2.72 27.34 2.54
CA LYS A 283 -1.77 28.11 1.71
C LYS A 283 -1.42 27.40 0.40
N LYS A 284 -1.32 26.07 0.43
CA LYS A 284 -0.99 25.25 -0.76
C LYS A 284 -2.20 25.06 -1.68
N ASN A 285 -3.39 24.89 -1.11
CA ASN A 285 -4.63 24.69 -1.84
C ASN A 285 -5.79 25.49 -1.20
N PRO A 286 -5.92 26.79 -1.52
CA PRO A 286 -6.90 27.67 -0.88
C PRO A 286 -8.35 27.40 -1.30
N ASN A 287 -8.58 26.52 -2.29
CA ASN A 287 -9.89 26.22 -2.86
C ASN A 287 -10.40 24.82 -2.47
N ASP A 288 -9.84 24.20 -1.43
CA ASP A 288 -10.35 22.94 -0.90
C ASP A 288 -11.30 23.20 0.28
N PRO A 289 -12.62 23.02 0.11
CA PRO A 289 -13.59 23.32 1.16
C PRO A 289 -13.42 22.40 2.38
N ASN A 290 -12.88 21.18 2.19
CA ASN A 290 -12.71 20.22 3.29
C ASN A 290 -11.71 20.71 4.32
N VAL A 291 -10.68 21.46 3.89
CA VAL A 291 -9.66 21.99 4.80
C VAL A 291 -10.26 23.04 5.74
N TYR A 292 -11.08 23.95 5.20
CA TYR A 292 -11.81 24.92 6.01
C TYR A 292 -12.85 24.25 6.90
N TYR A 293 -13.58 23.26 6.40
CA TYR A 293 -14.50 22.48 7.22
C TYR A 293 -13.80 21.83 8.42
N ASN A 294 -12.66 21.18 8.20
CA ASN A 294 -11.87 20.51 9.24
C ASN A 294 -11.28 21.49 10.27
N LEU A 295 -10.82 22.67 9.81
CA LEU A 295 -10.43 23.78 10.70
C LEU A 295 -11.61 24.25 11.56
N GLY A 296 -12.82 24.32 10.98
CA GLY A 296 -14.04 24.66 11.69
C GLY A 296 -14.39 23.63 12.77
N VAL A 297 -14.30 22.33 12.46
CA VAL A 297 -14.53 21.24 13.41
C VAL A 297 -13.58 21.37 14.59
N THR A 298 -12.29 21.54 14.31
CA THR A 298 -11.27 21.61 15.37
C THR A 298 -11.41 22.88 16.21
N ALA A 299 -11.78 24.01 15.62
CA ALA A 299 -12.05 25.25 16.36
C ALA A 299 -13.26 25.08 17.31
N ALA A 300 -14.34 24.44 16.85
CA ALA A 300 -15.51 24.17 17.69
C ALA A 300 -15.17 23.23 18.85
N GLU A 301 -14.36 22.19 18.62
CA GLU A 301 -13.92 21.29 19.69
C GLU A 301 -12.98 21.95 20.71
N LEU A 302 -12.31 23.04 20.33
CA LEU A 302 -11.52 23.88 21.24
C LEU A 302 -12.38 24.94 21.95
N GLY A 303 -13.68 25.00 21.66
CA GLY A 303 -14.64 25.95 22.23
C GLY A 303 -14.68 27.31 21.53
N ASP A 304 -13.93 27.50 20.44
CA ASP A 304 -13.91 28.74 19.65
C ASP A 304 -14.99 28.67 18.55
N ASN A 305 -16.26 28.80 18.97
CA ASN A 305 -17.42 28.71 18.10
C ASN A 305 -17.46 29.84 17.07
N GLU A 306 -16.97 31.03 17.41
CA GLU A 306 -16.86 32.17 16.50
C GLU A 306 -15.97 31.84 15.31
N LYS A 307 -14.76 31.34 15.58
CA LYS A 307 -13.81 30.98 14.54
C LYS A 307 -14.25 29.74 13.76
N ALA A 308 -14.92 28.80 14.42
CA ALA A 308 -15.53 27.67 13.75
C ALA A 308 -16.52 28.11 12.66
N ILE A 309 -17.43 29.04 13.00
CA ILE A 309 -18.40 29.60 12.05
C ILE A 309 -17.70 30.33 10.90
N GLU A 310 -16.62 31.08 11.16
CA GLU A 310 -15.83 31.73 10.11
C GLU A 310 -15.28 30.69 9.11
N TYR A 311 -14.63 29.64 9.60
CA TYR A 311 -14.09 28.58 8.75
C TYR A 311 -15.18 27.83 7.97
N TYR A 312 -16.31 27.48 8.61
CA TYR A 312 -17.41 26.83 7.90
C TYR A 312 -18.00 27.74 6.81
N LYS A 313 -18.07 29.05 7.04
CA LYS A 313 -18.49 30.00 6.00
C LYS A 313 -17.51 30.02 4.82
N GLN A 314 -16.21 30.00 5.08
CA GLN A 314 -15.20 29.88 4.01
C GLN A 314 -15.34 28.57 3.22
N ALA A 315 -15.64 27.46 3.90
CA ALA A 315 -15.95 26.20 3.23
C ALA A 315 -17.19 26.35 2.31
N LEU A 316 -18.25 27.01 2.78
CA LEU A 316 -19.48 27.26 2.03
C LEU A 316 -19.34 28.29 0.89
N GLU A 317 -18.36 29.20 0.97
CA GLU A 317 -18.03 30.09 -0.14
C GLU A 317 -17.45 29.32 -1.34
N ILE A 318 -16.76 28.21 -1.06
CA ILE A 318 -16.13 27.35 -2.07
C ILE A 318 -17.11 26.25 -2.52
N ASP A 319 -17.78 25.59 -1.58
CA ASP A 319 -18.82 24.58 -1.82
C ASP A 319 -20.13 24.96 -1.11
N PRO A 320 -21.03 25.68 -1.81
CA PRO A 320 -22.31 26.09 -1.26
C PRO A 320 -23.25 24.94 -0.85
N GLU A 321 -23.02 23.73 -1.36
CA GLU A 321 -23.88 22.56 -1.13
C GLU A 321 -23.38 21.69 0.03
N MET A 322 -22.34 22.13 0.76
CA MET A 322 -21.78 21.39 1.89
C MET A 322 -22.71 21.42 3.12
N THR A 323 -23.72 20.56 3.12
CA THR A 323 -24.75 20.47 4.18
C THR A 323 -24.17 20.24 5.57
N ASN A 324 -23.07 19.48 5.68
CA ASN A 324 -22.37 19.26 6.95
C ASN A 324 -21.82 20.57 7.55
N ALA A 325 -21.27 21.47 6.72
CA ALA A 325 -20.79 22.77 7.18
C ALA A 325 -21.95 23.66 7.66
N ARG A 326 -23.09 23.65 6.96
CA ARG A 326 -24.31 24.37 7.39
C ARG A 326 -24.81 23.84 8.73
N MET A 327 -24.85 22.53 8.89
CA MET A 327 -25.27 21.90 10.15
C MET A 327 -24.35 22.28 11.29
N ASN A 328 -23.03 22.27 11.09
CA ASN A 328 -22.09 22.66 12.14
C ASN A 328 -22.15 24.15 12.47
N ILE A 329 -22.49 25.03 11.51
CA ILE A 329 -22.80 26.44 11.81
C ILE A 329 -24.03 26.54 12.72
N VAL A 330 -25.11 25.81 12.42
CA VAL A 330 -26.31 25.79 13.28
C VAL A 330 -25.93 25.34 14.69
N VAL A 331 -25.19 24.24 14.84
CA VAL A 331 -24.74 23.75 16.15
C VAL A 331 -23.90 24.79 16.89
N ALA A 332 -22.94 25.42 16.21
CA ALA A 332 -22.06 26.41 16.81
C ALA A 332 -22.81 27.70 17.22
N ILE A 333 -23.83 28.11 16.46
CA ILE A 333 -24.70 29.24 16.82
C ILE A 333 -25.53 28.89 18.05
N LEU A 334 -26.20 27.73 18.05
CA LEU A 334 -27.05 27.30 19.16
C LEU A 334 -26.25 26.98 20.44
N ALA A 335 -24.97 26.63 20.33
CA ALA A 335 -24.10 26.45 21.49
C ALA A 335 -24.02 27.71 22.37
N LYS A 336 -24.17 28.91 21.78
CA LYS A 336 -24.18 30.19 22.50
C LYS A 336 -25.42 30.39 23.37
N GLU A 337 -26.51 29.67 23.06
CA GLU A 337 -27.74 29.72 23.87
C GLU A 337 -27.51 29.19 25.29
N ARG A 338 -26.55 28.27 25.46
CA ARG A 338 -26.30 27.63 26.75
C ARG A 338 -25.95 28.64 27.83
N ASP A 339 -25.04 29.55 27.55
CA ASP A 339 -24.60 30.54 28.53
C ASP A 339 -25.74 31.50 28.91
N ILE A 340 -26.61 31.82 27.95
CA ILE A 340 -27.82 32.62 28.18
C ILE A 340 -28.78 31.88 29.11
N ILE A 341 -29.06 30.60 28.84
CA ILE A 341 -29.95 29.78 29.68
C ILE A 341 -29.39 29.64 31.09
N ASP A 342 -28.09 29.39 31.21
CA ASP A 342 -27.43 29.26 32.50
C ASP A 342 -27.57 30.55 33.32
N GLU A 343 -27.37 31.72 32.70
CA GLU A 343 -27.60 33.03 33.35
C GLU A 343 -29.09 33.22 33.71
N MET A 344 -30.02 32.92 32.82
CA MET A 344 -31.46 33.05 33.07
C MET A 344 -31.93 32.23 34.28
N ASN A 345 -31.35 31.04 34.48
CA ASN A 345 -31.69 30.15 35.59
C ASN A 345 -31.19 30.64 36.96
N GLU A 346 -30.17 31.51 36.97
CA GLU A 346 -29.60 32.09 38.20
C GLU A 346 -30.36 33.34 38.67
N LEU A 347 -31.21 33.92 37.81
CA LEU A 347 -31.96 35.13 38.11
C LEU A 347 -33.03 34.92 39.18
N GLY A 348 -33.19 35.93 40.04
CA GLY A 348 -34.23 36.00 41.07
C GLY A 348 -35.56 36.57 40.56
N MET A 349 -36.38 37.08 41.47
CA MET A 349 -37.66 37.73 41.17
C MET A 349 -37.64 39.24 41.38
N SER A 350 -36.46 39.86 41.49
CA SER A 350 -36.37 41.32 41.63
C SER A 350 -36.78 42.02 40.33
N LYS A 351 -37.07 43.32 40.41
CA LYS A 351 -37.41 44.10 39.21
C LYS A 351 -36.24 44.14 38.23
N GLU A 352 -35.02 44.22 38.77
CA GLU A 352 -33.78 44.20 38.02
C GLU A 352 -33.56 42.82 37.35
N ASP A 353 -33.81 41.72 38.07
CA ASP A 353 -33.73 40.36 37.53
C ASP A 353 -34.73 40.14 36.38
N ASN A 354 -35.98 40.57 36.57
CA ASN A 354 -37.01 40.47 35.51
C ASN A 354 -36.59 41.25 34.26
N LYS A 355 -35.98 42.44 34.41
CA LYS A 355 -35.47 43.21 33.26
C LYS A 355 -34.32 42.48 32.55
N ARG A 356 -33.38 41.89 33.31
CA ARG A 356 -32.28 41.11 32.73
C ARG A 356 -32.80 39.86 32.01
N TYR A 357 -33.82 39.21 32.57
CA TYR A 357 -34.48 38.07 31.92
C TYR A 357 -35.09 38.47 30.57
N GLU A 358 -35.78 39.61 30.48
CA GLU A 358 -36.33 40.13 29.22
C GLU A 358 -35.22 40.43 28.19
N GLU A 359 -34.08 40.97 28.63
CA GLU A 359 -32.91 41.21 27.76
C GLU A 359 -32.31 39.89 27.23
N LEU A 360 -32.13 38.90 28.11
CA LEU A 360 -31.62 37.57 27.74
C LEU A 360 -32.57 36.81 26.80
N GLU A 361 -33.89 37.00 26.94
CA GLU A 361 -34.87 36.43 26.02
C GLU A 361 -34.70 37.00 24.59
N GLU A 362 -34.41 38.29 24.47
CA GLU A 362 -34.13 38.94 23.19
C GLU A 362 -32.80 38.48 22.59
N GLU A 363 -31.73 38.43 23.40
CA GLU A 363 -30.42 37.89 22.99
C GLU A 363 -30.55 36.45 22.46
N ARG A 364 -31.39 35.64 23.11
CA ARG A 364 -31.70 34.27 22.68
C ARG A 364 -32.47 34.22 21.35
N LYS A 365 -33.41 35.14 21.11
CA LYS A 365 -34.12 35.23 19.83
C LYS A 365 -33.17 35.61 18.70
N GLU A 366 -32.23 36.52 18.93
CA GLU A 366 -31.21 36.88 17.92
C GLU A 366 -30.34 35.67 17.52
N ILE A 367 -30.01 34.78 18.45
CA ILE A 367 -29.28 33.53 18.14
C ILE A 367 -30.11 32.65 17.20
N TYR A 368 -31.39 32.52 17.47
CA TYR A 368 -32.30 31.73 16.65
C TYR A 368 -32.46 32.31 15.24
N GLU A 369 -32.64 33.62 15.12
CA GLU A 369 -32.70 34.30 13.84
C GLU A 369 -31.43 34.07 13.01
N GLN A 370 -30.25 34.01 13.65
CA GLN A 370 -28.99 33.70 12.96
C GLN A 370 -28.90 32.24 12.48
N ALA A 371 -29.49 31.30 13.22
CA ALA A 371 -29.46 29.87 12.87
C ALA A 371 -30.43 29.51 11.75
N VAL A 372 -31.60 30.16 11.69
CA VAL A 372 -32.71 29.84 10.77
C VAL A 372 -32.29 29.74 9.30
N PRO A 373 -31.53 30.69 8.71
CA PRO A 373 -31.18 30.61 7.29
C PRO A 373 -30.35 29.38 6.92
N TYR A 374 -29.47 28.93 7.83
CA TYR A 374 -28.68 27.71 7.61
C TYR A 374 -29.55 26.47 7.80
N LEU A 375 -30.41 26.48 8.81
CA LEU A 375 -31.31 25.39 9.14
C LEU A 375 -32.34 25.12 8.02
N GLU A 376 -32.95 26.17 7.46
CA GLU A 376 -33.84 26.07 6.30
C GLU A 376 -33.10 25.42 5.12
N LYS A 377 -31.85 25.81 4.85
CA LYS A 377 -31.04 25.20 3.79
C LYS A 377 -30.69 23.74 4.03
N VAL A 378 -30.46 23.35 5.29
CA VAL A 378 -30.26 21.93 5.64
C VAL A 378 -31.54 21.13 5.38
N ILE A 379 -32.72 21.67 5.74
CA ILE A 379 -34.02 21.03 5.48
C ILE A 379 -34.32 20.95 3.98
N GLU A 380 -33.95 21.97 3.19
CA GLU A 380 -34.09 21.92 1.73
C GLU A 380 -33.24 20.80 1.12
N SER A 381 -32.02 20.59 1.63
CA SER A 381 -31.08 19.55 1.15
C SER A 381 -31.46 18.14 1.62
N ASP A 382 -31.92 18.01 2.87
CA ASP A 382 -32.33 16.75 3.49
C ASP A 382 -33.71 16.89 4.15
N PRO A 383 -34.80 16.84 3.35
CA PRO A 383 -36.17 17.07 3.84
C PRO A 383 -36.70 15.99 4.77
N GLU A 384 -36.01 14.87 4.92
CA GLU A 384 -36.41 13.75 5.79
C GLU A 384 -35.65 13.74 7.11
N ASN A 385 -34.75 14.70 7.34
CA ASN A 385 -33.96 14.78 8.56
C ASN A 385 -34.80 15.16 9.78
N VAL A 386 -35.36 14.16 10.45
CA VAL A 386 -36.24 14.34 11.61
C VAL A 386 -35.61 15.19 12.72
N ASN A 387 -34.30 15.06 12.95
CA ASN A 387 -33.61 15.81 14.01
C ASN A 387 -33.52 17.30 13.68
N VAL A 388 -33.18 17.62 12.44
CA VAL A 388 -33.11 19.01 11.95
C VAL A 388 -34.51 19.63 11.95
N ILE A 389 -35.53 18.90 11.47
CA ILE A 389 -36.92 19.38 11.45
C ILE A 389 -37.43 19.66 12.87
N ARG A 390 -37.17 18.77 13.84
CA ARG A 390 -37.53 19.00 15.25
C ARG A 390 -36.85 20.25 15.83
N THR A 391 -35.57 20.44 15.51
CA THR A 391 -34.82 21.62 15.93
C THR A 391 -35.44 22.90 15.36
N ALA A 392 -35.82 22.88 14.07
CA ALA A 392 -36.48 24.00 13.41
C ALA A 392 -37.86 24.30 14.00
N ILE A 393 -38.67 23.29 14.29
CA ILE A 393 -39.98 23.47 14.95
C ILE A 393 -39.79 24.17 16.30
N ASN A 394 -38.82 23.73 17.10
CA ASN A 394 -38.54 24.34 18.40
C ASN A 394 -38.16 25.81 18.25
N ILE A 395 -37.24 26.11 17.33
CA ILE A 395 -36.77 27.48 17.07
C ILE A 395 -37.93 28.36 16.57
N TYR A 396 -38.73 27.91 15.62
CA TYR A 396 -39.87 28.70 15.12
C TYR A 396 -40.91 28.99 16.19
N ASN A 397 -41.19 28.04 17.08
CA ASN A 397 -42.09 28.31 18.21
C ASN A 397 -41.54 29.39 19.15
N GLN A 398 -40.23 29.43 19.38
CA GLN A 398 -39.60 30.47 20.22
C GLN A 398 -39.58 31.85 19.54
N LEU A 399 -39.54 31.88 18.21
CA LEU A 399 -39.64 33.10 17.41
C LEU A 399 -41.09 33.57 17.17
N GLY A 400 -42.10 32.78 17.57
CA GLY A 400 -43.51 33.07 17.30
C GLY A 400 -43.96 32.78 15.86
N GLU A 401 -43.14 32.05 15.09
CA GLU A 401 -43.39 31.65 13.70
C GLU A 401 -44.25 30.36 13.64
N GLU A 402 -45.45 30.42 14.25
CA GLU A 402 -46.32 29.25 14.47
C GLU A 402 -46.73 28.54 13.17
N GLU A 403 -46.91 29.27 12.07
CA GLU A 403 -47.28 28.72 10.77
C GLU A 403 -46.16 27.82 10.21
N LYS A 404 -44.91 28.30 10.23
CA LYS A 404 -43.74 27.53 9.81
C LYS A 404 -43.53 26.29 10.68
N ALA A 405 -43.72 26.44 12.00
CA ALA A 405 -43.64 25.31 12.93
C ALA A 405 -44.71 24.24 12.64
N ALA A 406 -45.95 24.66 12.37
CA ALA A 406 -47.05 23.75 12.04
C ALA A 406 -46.83 23.03 10.71
N GLU A 407 -46.32 23.71 9.69
CA GLU A 407 -45.97 23.10 8.40
C GLU A 407 -44.94 21.98 8.57
N LEU A 408 -43.84 22.26 9.29
CA LEU A 408 -42.79 21.27 9.55
C LEU A 408 -43.30 20.11 10.41
N LYS A 409 -44.17 20.37 11.38
CA LYS A 409 -44.77 19.32 12.21
C LYS A 409 -45.62 18.36 11.38
N ALA A 410 -46.40 18.87 10.42
CA ALA A 410 -47.18 18.03 9.51
C ALA A 410 -46.32 17.12 8.63
N ARG A 411 -45.03 17.46 8.40
CA ARG A 411 -44.09 16.59 7.68
C ARG A 411 -43.60 15.40 8.52
N LEU A 412 -43.80 15.43 9.84
CA LEU A 412 -43.39 14.35 10.76
C LEU A 412 -44.53 13.37 11.10
N GLU A 413 -45.76 13.67 10.67
CA GLU A 413 -46.97 12.86 10.84
C GLU A 413 -47.21 12.01 9.59
#